data_AF-A0AAD2Q6S8-F1
#
_entry.id   AF-A0AAD2Q6S8-F1
#
_cell.length_a   1.000
_cell.length_b   1.000
_cell.length_c   1.000
_cell.angle_alpha   90.00
_cell.angle_beta   90.00
_cell.angle_gamma   90.00
#
_symmetry.space_group_name_H-M   'P 1'
#
loop_
_entity.id
_entity.type
_entity.pdbx_description
1 polymer ?
#
loop_
_entity_poly.entity_id
_entity_poly.type
_entity_poly.pdbx_seq_one_letter_code
_entity_poly.pdbx_strand_id
1 'polypeptide(L)'
;MSGPASGSADRRGHVCPPSDAAHPSDRWESMFIYSFICKFTNLRAKVEGLETPMDLEEALLSREPNTILTELLARFILNLKPQTRNLSIDQISTTVASVLGDYLKSNERTIFWDDYLKLNKDPFEDLDGGFFSADWDFKLKILRQLVELQLTHNSDIKNTIDRAWGVSHRKKDTATGQTDSSEAATQAELQHVPIGQDVQRKRYWVVDDSPRLYVSTNPWKITATFQTVASTREEYLEVIENLRKDLPTTQLKKGEKRSKMELSHISLVSSLEERIDAIDIELARVEKARKKIEQRRAAIARAAQVEVRTTRTRRQARKPDYVYNNADFDDEASL
;
A
#
# COMPACT_ATOMS: atom_id res chain seq x y z
N MET A 1 16.66 -15.83 56.74
CA MET A 1 16.93 -14.70 55.84
C MET A 1 17.03 -15.26 54.42
N SER A 2 15.92 -15.24 53.70
CA SER A 2 15.85 -15.74 52.31
C SER A 2 15.58 -14.52 51.45
N GLY A 3 16.54 -14.17 50.59
CA GLY A 3 16.42 -13.05 49.66
C GLY A 3 15.29 -13.29 48.66
N PRO A 4 14.63 -12.24 48.15
CA PRO A 4 13.59 -12.40 47.15
C PRO A 4 14.24 -12.87 45.84
N ALA A 5 13.70 -13.96 45.29
CA ALA A 5 14.00 -14.42 43.96
C ALA A 5 13.71 -13.29 42.97
N SER A 6 14.72 -12.94 42.16
CA SER A 6 14.57 -12.01 41.04
C SER A 6 13.53 -12.56 40.09
N GLY A 7 12.31 -12.01 40.13
CA GLY A 7 11.28 -12.27 39.14
C GLY A 7 11.86 -11.99 37.75
N SER A 8 11.73 -12.97 36.86
CA SER A 8 12.02 -12.80 35.44
C SER A 8 11.26 -11.57 34.96
N ALA A 9 11.97 -10.47 34.72
CA ALA A 9 11.39 -9.31 34.05
C ALA A 9 10.78 -9.82 32.77
N ASP A 10 9.44 -9.77 32.68
CA ASP A 10 8.69 -10.08 31.48
C ASP A 10 9.41 -9.38 30.33
N ARG A 11 9.93 -10.16 29.40
CA ARG A 11 10.58 -9.64 28.19
C ARG A 11 9.48 -8.96 27.40
N ARG A 12 9.19 -7.70 27.73
CA ARG A 12 8.29 -6.86 26.94
C ARG A 12 8.82 -6.96 25.51
N GLY A 13 7.95 -7.36 24.59
CA GLY A 13 8.25 -7.26 23.17
C GLY A 13 8.68 -5.82 22.88
N HIS A 14 9.48 -5.61 21.84
CA HIS A 14 9.83 -4.26 21.43
C HIS A 14 8.55 -3.48 21.10
N VAL A 15 8.08 -2.67 22.04
CA VAL A 15 7.01 -1.70 21.79
C VAL A 15 7.69 -0.58 21.04
N CYS A 16 7.41 -0.46 19.75
CA CYS A 16 7.81 0.74 19.01
C CYS A 16 7.31 1.96 19.80
N PRO A 17 8.16 2.97 20.04
CA PRO A 17 7.71 4.18 20.71
C PRO A 17 6.42 4.70 20.05
N PRO A 18 5.49 5.27 20.83
CA PRO A 18 4.33 5.95 20.26
C PRO A 18 4.83 6.93 19.21
N SER A 19 4.32 6.80 17.98
CA SER A 19 4.68 7.70 16.90
C SER A 19 3.88 8.99 17.05
N ASP A 20 4.58 10.11 16.97
CA ASP A 20 4.04 11.48 16.87
C ASP A 20 3.79 11.90 15.41
N ALA A 21 3.78 10.94 14.48
CA ALA A 21 3.55 11.20 13.07
C ALA A 21 2.17 11.84 12.85
N ALA A 22 2.16 12.97 12.14
CA ALA A 22 0.94 13.65 11.71
C ALA A 22 0.41 13.13 10.37
N HIS A 23 1.21 12.33 9.65
CA HIS A 23 0.91 11.84 8.31
C HIS A 23 1.35 10.39 8.14
N PRO A 24 0.65 9.55 7.36
CA PRO A 24 1.02 8.15 7.14
C PRO A 24 2.42 7.95 6.55
N SER A 25 2.97 8.91 5.81
CA SER A 25 4.31 8.82 5.23
C SER A 25 5.44 8.67 6.25
N ASP A 26 5.24 9.13 7.48
CA ASP A 26 6.24 9.06 8.56
C ASP A 26 6.05 7.81 9.44
N ARG A 27 5.18 6.90 9.00
CA ARG A 27 4.95 5.61 9.65
C ARG A 27 5.60 4.51 8.84
N TRP A 28 6.44 3.72 9.52
CA TRP A 28 7.09 2.56 8.91
C TRP A 28 6.06 1.56 8.38
N GLU A 29 4.87 1.52 8.97
CA GLU A 29 3.75 0.70 8.53
C GLU A 29 3.38 0.97 7.06
N SER A 30 3.41 2.23 6.62
CA SER A 30 3.08 2.60 5.23
C SER A 30 4.09 2.00 4.26
N MET A 31 5.38 2.12 4.57
CA MET A 31 6.46 1.47 3.81
C MET A 31 6.30 -0.05 3.80
N PHE A 32 5.98 -0.65 4.95
CA PHE A 32 5.78 -2.09 5.10
C PHE A 32 4.62 -2.62 4.25
N ILE A 33 3.45 -1.98 4.32
CA ILE A 33 2.26 -2.36 3.55
C ILE A 33 2.52 -2.19 2.05
N TYR A 34 3.12 -1.06 1.64
CA TYR A 34 3.42 -0.83 0.23
C TYR A 34 4.46 -1.83 -0.31
N SER A 35 5.48 -2.16 0.49
CA SER A 35 6.47 -3.21 0.14
C SER A 35 5.81 -4.56 -0.06
N PHE A 36 4.85 -4.92 0.80
CA PHE A 36 4.07 -6.14 0.64
C PHE A 36 3.28 -6.14 -0.68
N ILE A 37 2.64 -5.02 -1.01
CA ILE A 37 1.90 -4.86 -2.26
C ILE A 37 2.83 -5.10 -3.46
N CYS A 38 4.02 -4.50 -3.48
CA CYS A 38 4.99 -4.65 -4.57
C CYS A 38 5.53 -6.08 -4.71
N LYS A 39 5.76 -6.79 -3.60
CA LYS A 39 6.45 -8.09 -3.60
C LYS A 39 5.51 -9.29 -3.74
N PHE A 40 4.30 -9.20 -3.19
CA PHE A 40 3.39 -10.36 -3.05
C PHE A 40 2.07 -10.20 -3.79
N THR A 41 1.86 -9.07 -4.47
CA THR A 41 0.61 -8.82 -5.20
C THR A 41 0.88 -8.24 -6.59
N ASN A 42 -0.15 -8.22 -7.43
CA ASN A 42 -0.13 -7.49 -8.71
C ASN A 42 -1.06 -6.27 -8.67
N LEU A 43 -1.29 -5.70 -7.48
CA LEU A 43 -2.24 -4.59 -7.31
C LEU A 43 -1.76 -3.31 -8.01
N ARG A 44 -0.46 -2.99 -8.03
CA ARG A 44 0.07 -1.82 -8.78
C ARG A 44 -0.35 -1.83 -10.26
N ALA A 45 -0.40 -3.01 -10.87
CA ALA A 45 -0.76 -3.14 -12.28
C ALA A 45 -2.28 -3.16 -12.53
N LYS A 46 -3.09 -3.39 -11.49
CA LYS A 46 -4.53 -3.62 -11.60
C LYS A 46 -5.39 -2.50 -11.03
N VAL A 47 -4.94 -1.85 -9.97
CA VAL A 47 -5.67 -0.81 -9.26
C VAL A 47 -5.34 0.52 -9.91
N GLU A 48 -6.32 1.09 -10.63
CA GLU A 48 -6.18 2.40 -11.26
C GLU A 48 -5.87 3.47 -10.21
N GLY A 49 -4.73 4.14 -10.35
CA GLY A 49 -4.28 5.20 -9.46
C GLY A 49 -3.32 4.77 -8.34
N LEU A 50 -3.07 3.48 -8.13
CA LEU A 50 -2.06 3.00 -7.18
C LEU A 50 -0.71 2.84 -7.89
N GLU A 51 0.02 3.94 -8.04
CA GLU A 51 1.26 3.94 -8.82
C GLU A 51 2.51 3.95 -7.96
N THR A 52 2.47 4.69 -6.85
CA THR A 52 3.57 5.03 -5.94
C THR A 52 3.13 4.92 -4.47
N PRO A 53 4.05 4.93 -3.48
CA PRO A 53 3.67 4.94 -2.06
C PRO A 53 2.78 6.12 -1.69
N MET A 54 3.01 7.28 -2.31
CA MET A 54 2.23 8.51 -2.14
C MET A 54 0.74 8.28 -2.39
N ASP A 55 0.39 7.47 -3.40
CA ASP A 55 -1.01 7.26 -3.76
C ASP A 55 -1.75 6.41 -2.70
N LEU A 56 -1.04 5.50 -2.03
CA LEU A 56 -1.58 4.77 -0.87
C LEU A 56 -1.75 5.69 0.33
N GLU A 57 -0.76 6.53 0.61
CA GLU A 57 -0.79 7.51 1.70
C GLU A 57 -1.96 8.49 1.55
N GLU A 58 -2.15 9.06 0.37
CA GLU A 58 -3.28 9.94 0.05
C GLU A 58 -4.62 9.20 0.20
N ALA A 59 -4.70 7.95 -0.26
CA ALA A 59 -5.89 7.15 -0.11
C ALA A 59 -6.27 6.93 1.36
N LEU A 60 -5.29 6.77 2.26
CA LEU A 60 -5.51 6.61 3.70
C LEU A 60 -6.10 7.86 4.36
N LEU A 61 -5.80 9.06 3.85
CA LEU A 61 -6.34 10.32 4.36
C LEU A 61 -7.83 10.51 4.04
N SER A 62 -8.32 9.90 2.95
CA SER A 62 -9.73 9.98 2.55
C SER A 62 -10.65 9.42 3.62
N ARG A 63 -11.62 10.21 4.10
CA ARG A 63 -12.68 9.76 5.03
C ARG A 63 -13.92 9.19 4.32
N GLU A 64 -13.83 9.06 3.00
CA GLU A 64 -14.86 8.46 2.15
C GLU A 64 -14.34 7.18 1.50
N PRO A 65 -15.23 6.30 1.01
CA PRO A 65 -14.84 5.13 0.23
C PRO A 65 -13.91 5.51 -0.92
N ASN A 66 -12.68 4.98 -0.87
CA ASN A 66 -11.65 5.25 -1.85
C ASN A 66 -11.38 4.00 -2.70
N THR A 67 -11.25 4.15 -4.02
CA THR A 67 -11.04 3.02 -4.95
C THR A 67 -9.80 2.20 -4.60
N ILE A 68 -8.68 2.86 -4.25
CA ILE A 68 -7.43 2.17 -3.91
C ILE A 68 -7.62 1.30 -2.67
N LEU A 69 -8.17 1.88 -1.59
CA LEU A 69 -8.41 1.15 -0.35
C LEU A 69 -9.44 0.03 -0.53
N THR A 70 -10.48 0.27 -1.33
CA THR A 70 -11.53 -0.72 -1.63
C THR A 70 -10.94 -1.96 -2.30
N GLU A 71 -10.19 -1.77 -3.38
CA GLU A 71 -9.58 -2.88 -4.14
C GLU A 71 -8.50 -3.61 -3.33
N LEU A 72 -7.71 -2.85 -2.57
CA LEU A 72 -6.69 -3.41 -1.67
C LEU A 72 -7.34 -4.29 -0.60
N LEU A 73 -8.36 -3.79 0.10
CA LEU A 73 -9.09 -4.56 1.10
C LEU A 73 -9.77 -5.77 0.50
N ALA A 74 -10.43 -5.64 -0.66
CA ALA A 74 -11.04 -6.76 -1.36
C ALA A 74 -10.02 -7.86 -1.65
N ARG A 75 -8.81 -7.50 -2.11
CA ARG A 75 -7.73 -8.46 -2.35
C ARG A 75 -7.21 -9.09 -1.07
N PHE A 76 -7.01 -8.30 -0.01
CA PHE A 76 -6.50 -8.80 1.26
C PHE A 76 -7.50 -9.75 1.94
N ILE A 77 -8.79 -9.41 1.90
CA ILE A 77 -9.86 -10.30 2.36
C ILE A 77 -9.86 -11.59 1.55
N LEU A 78 -9.77 -11.52 0.22
CA LEU A 78 -9.75 -12.71 -0.63
C LEU A 78 -8.54 -13.63 -0.30
N ASN A 79 -7.38 -13.04 0.01
CA ASN A 79 -6.19 -13.79 0.39
C ASN A 79 -6.31 -14.49 1.75
N LEU A 80 -7.07 -13.94 2.69
CA LEU A 80 -7.28 -14.52 4.03
C LEU A 80 -8.53 -15.43 4.08
N LYS A 81 -9.54 -15.13 3.26
CA LYS A 81 -10.84 -15.83 3.21
C LYS A 81 -11.26 -16.04 1.75
N PRO A 82 -10.69 -17.04 1.04
CA PRO A 82 -10.86 -17.24 -0.41
C PRO A 82 -12.28 -17.45 -0.91
N GLN A 83 -13.20 -17.82 -0.02
CA GLN A 83 -14.63 -17.99 -0.33
C GLN A 83 -15.38 -16.65 -0.46
N THR A 84 -14.77 -15.54 -0.05
CA THR A 84 -15.41 -14.21 -0.04
C THR A 84 -15.12 -13.49 -1.36
N ARG A 85 -15.97 -13.71 -2.37
CA ARG A 85 -15.85 -13.10 -3.70
C ARG A 85 -16.92 -12.02 -3.92
N ASN A 86 -16.67 -11.12 -4.87
CA ASN A 86 -17.62 -10.08 -5.30
C ASN A 86 -18.10 -9.16 -4.16
N LEU A 87 -17.17 -8.67 -3.36
CA LEU A 87 -17.49 -7.75 -2.27
C LEU A 87 -17.91 -6.39 -2.82
N SER A 88 -19.09 -5.94 -2.38
CA SER A 88 -19.53 -4.56 -2.60
C SER A 88 -18.85 -3.61 -1.62
N ILE A 89 -18.73 -2.33 -1.99
CA ILE A 89 -18.13 -1.27 -1.16
C ILE A 89 -18.78 -1.22 0.23
N ASP A 90 -20.11 -1.35 0.28
CA ASP A 90 -20.89 -1.28 1.53
C ASP A 90 -20.59 -2.44 2.49
N GLN A 91 -20.17 -3.59 1.97
CA GLN A 91 -19.89 -4.78 2.77
C GLN A 91 -18.44 -4.88 3.23
N ILE A 92 -17.52 -4.10 2.63
CA ILE A 92 -16.08 -4.23 2.89
C ILE A 92 -15.78 -4.00 4.36
N SER A 93 -16.29 -2.93 4.98
CA SER A 93 -15.97 -2.62 6.39
C SER A 93 -16.38 -3.75 7.33
N THR A 94 -17.61 -4.24 7.21
CA THR A 94 -18.13 -5.36 8.03
C THR A 94 -17.36 -6.65 7.77
N THR A 95 -16.95 -6.88 6.53
CA THR A 95 -16.18 -8.07 6.16
C THR A 95 -14.75 -8.01 6.73
N VAL A 96 -14.10 -6.84 6.70
CA VAL A 96 -12.79 -6.63 7.35
C VAL A 96 -12.89 -6.92 8.85
N ALA A 97 -13.90 -6.38 9.52
CA ALA A 97 -14.14 -6.62 10.94
C ALA A 97 -14.35 -8.12 11.22
N SER A 98 -15.16 -8.82 10.42
CA SER A 98 -15.35 -10.27 10.55
C SER A 98 -14.06 -11.06 10.34
N VAL A 99 -13.26 -10.73 9.33
CA VAL A 99 -11.98 -11.42 9.05
C VAL A 99 -11.03 -11.22 10.22
N LEU A 100 -10.84 -9.99 10.69
CA LEU A 100 -9.97 -9.74 11.86
C LEU A 100 -10.51 -10.44 13.10
N GLY A 101 -11.81 -10.36 13.37
CA GLY A 101 -12.43 -11.02 14.52
C GLY A 101 -12.21 -12.52 14.55
N ASP A 102 -12.12 -13.19 13.40
CA ASP A 102 -11.80 -14.62 13.32
C ASP A 102 -10.35 -14.91 13.81
N TYR A 103 -9.39 -14.03 13.53
CA TYR A 103 -8.00 -14.18 13.96
C TYR A 103 -7.74 -13.66 15.38
N LEU A 104 -8.41 -12.58 15.81
CA LEU A 104 -8.25 -11.98 17.13
C LEU A 104 -8.72 -12.90 18.27
N LYS A 105 -9.63 -13.84 17.98
CA LYS A 105 -10.06 -14.91 18.92
C LYS A 105 -8.96 -15.91 19.24
N SER A 106 -7.90 -15.97 18.45
CA SER A 106 -6.76 -16.85 18.72
C SER A 106 -5.86 -16.29 19.83
N ASN A 107 -5.00 -17.14 20.40
CA ASN A 107 -3.99 -16.71 21.38
C ASN A 107 -2.74 -16.09 20.72
N GLU A 108 -2.75 -15.90 19.40
CA GLU A 108 -1.68 -15.21 18.68
C GLU A 108 -1.72 -13.71 19.04
N ARG A 109 -0.59 -13.15 19.48
CA ARG A 109 -0.51 -11.73 19.81
C ARG A 109 -0.52 -10.89 18.55
N THR A 110 -1.55 -10.08 18.38
CA THR A 110 -1.66 -9.10 17.29
C THR A 110 -1.16 -7.72 17.73
N ILE A 111 -1.20 -6.74 16.83
CA ILE A 111 -0.93 -5.34 17.18
C ILE A 111 -1.97 -4.76 18.15
N PHE A 112 -3.11 -5.43 18.31
CA PHE A 112 -4.21 -5.06 19.22
C PHE A 112 -4.19 -5.88 20.52
N TRP A 113 -3.07 -6.55 20.82
CA TRP A 113 -2.89 -7.30 22.05
C TRP A 113 -2.90 -6.38 23.28
N ASP A 114 -3.79 -6.67 24.23
CA ASP A 114 -3.79 -6.03 25.55
C ASP A 114 -3.02 -6.89 26.55
N ASP A 115 -1.88 -6.37 27.03
CA ASP A 115 -1.01 -7.09 27.95
C ASP A 115 -1.61 -7.28 29.36
N TYR A 116 -2.60 -6.49 29.77
CA TYR A 116 -3.28 -6.65 31.05
C TYR A 116 -4.35 -7.72 30.96
N LEU A 117 -5.16 -7.68 29.90
CA LEU A 117 -6.24 -8.64 29.68
C LEU A 117 -5.74 -9.97 29.08
N LYS A 118 -4.51 -9.99 28.56
CA LYS A 118 -3.91 -11.15 27.86
C LYS A 118 -4.78 -11.67 26.72
N LEU A 119 -5.38 -10.76 25.98
CA LEU A 119 -6.23 -11.04 24.82
C LEU A 119 -6.10 -9.94 23.77
N ASN A 120 -6.48 -10.25 22.53
CA ASN A 120 -6.59 -9.23 21.49
C ASN A 120 -7.90 -8.46 21.65
N LYS A 121 -7.83 -7.13 21.66
CA LYS A 121 -9.00 -6.26 21.61
C LYS A 121 -9.50 -6.12 20.18
N ASP A 122 -10.81 -6.08 20.00
CA ASP A 122 -11.40 -5.79 18.69
C ASP A 122 -11.27 -4.29 18.39
N PRO A 123 -10.51 -3.90 17.35
CA PRO A 123 -10.37 -2.48 17.01
C PRO A 123 -11.67 -1.84 16.50
N PHE A 124 -12.69 -2.61 16.12
CA PHE A 124 -13.97 -2.09 15.61
C PHE A 124 -15.06 -1.91 16.69
N GLU A 125 -14.85 -2.40 17.93
CA GLU A 125 -15.89 -2.42 18.97
C GLU A 125 -16.43 -1.03 19.32
N ASP A 126 -15.55 -0.03 19.42
CA ASP A 126 -15.89 1.36 19.76
C ASP A 126 -15.83 2.31 18.55
N LEU A 127 -15.80 1.78 17.33
CA LEU A 127 -15.66 2.61 16.12
C LEU A 127 -17.03 3.09 15.64
N ASP A 128 -17.30 4.39 15.81
CA ASP A 128 -18.43 5.05 15.17
C ASP A 128 -18.22 5.15 13.66
N GLY A 129 -18.93 4.29 12.92
CA GLY A 129 -18.87 4.21 11.46
C GLY A 129 -18.14 2.94 10.98
N GLY A 130 -17.45 3.04 9.85
CA GLY A 130 -16.73 1.91 9.24
C GLY A 130 -15.26 2.23 9.02
N PHE A 131 -14.56 1.29 8.39
CA PHE A 131 -13.14 1.46 8.06
C PHE A 131 -12.86 2.77 7.29
N PHE A 132 -13.72 3.12 6.34
CA PHE A 132 -13.51 4.29 5.48
C PHE A 132 -13.67 5.63 6.20
N SER A 133 -14.58 5.73 7.16
CA SER A 133 -14.80 6.98 7.91
C SER A 133 -13.76 7.22 9.01
N ALA A 134 -13.03 6.17 9.40
CA ALA A 134 -12.02 6.23 10.44
C ALA A 134 -10.82 7.12 10.06
N ASP A 135 -10.02 7.47 11.07
CA ASP A 135 -8.78 8.22 10.86
C ASP A 135 -7.70 7.37 10.18
N TRP A 136 -6.72 8.04 9.56
CA TRP A 136 -5.69 7.37 8.78
C TRP A 136 -4.85 6.41 9.64
N ASP A 137 -4.57 6.74 10.91
CA ASP A 137 -3.78 5.89 11.81
C ASP A 137 -4.52 4.57 12.11
N PHE A 138 -5.84 4.64 12.28
CA PHE A 138 -6.68 3.46 12.44
C PHE A 138 -6.63 2.59 11.18
N LYS A 139 -6.87 3.17 10.00
CA LYS A 139 -6.82 2.46 8.71
C LYS A 139 -5.46 1.78 8.52
N LEU A 140 -4.38 2.49 8.82
CA LEU A 140 -3.02 2.00 8.67
C LEU A 140 -2.73 0.80 9.58
N LYS A 141 -3.17 0.85 10.84
CA LYS A 141 -3.06 -0.29 11.78
C LYS A 141 -3.84 -1.50 11.28
N ILE A 142 -5.07 -1.31 10.79
CA ILE A 142 -5.86 -2.39 10.20
C ILE A 142 -5.14 -3.00 9.00
N LEU A 143 -4.64 -2.19 8.07
CA LEU A 143 -3.89 -2.68 6.90
C LEU A 143 -2.62 -3.42 7.30
N ARG A 144 -1.86 -2.91 8.29
CA ARG A 144 -0.69 -3.59 8.84
C ARG A 144 -1.07 -4.97 9.35
N GLN A 145 -2.11 -5.06 10.17
CA GLN A 145 -2.53 -6.34 10.73
C GLN A 145 -2.95 -7.33 9.64
N LEU A 146 -3.67 -6.87 8.61
CA LEU A 146 -4.05 -7.70 7.47
C LEU A 146 -2.83 -8.20 6.68
N VAL A 147 -1.79 -7.38 6.54
CA VAL A 147 -0.52 -7.80 5.91
C VAL A 147 0.20 -8.84 6.76
N GLU A 148 0.33 -8.61 8.07
CA GLU A 148 0.94 -9.59 9.00
C GLU A 148 0.20 -10.93 8.96
N LEU A 149 -1.14 -10.93 8.96
CA LEU A 149 -1.93 -12.15 8.83
C LEU A 149 -1.70 -12.85 7.50
N GLN A 150 -1.56 -12.12 6.39
CA GLN A 150 -1.28 -12.73 5.09
C GLN A 150 0.10 -13.38 5.05
N LEU A 151 1.12 -12.72 5.61
CA LEU A 151 2.47 -13.29 5.70
C LEU A 151 2.51 -14.57 6.56
N THR A 152 1.65 -14.66 7.59
CA THR A 152 1.61 -15.81 8.51
C THR A 152 0.70 -16.94 8.06
N HIS A 153 -0.44 -16.63 7.43
CA HIS A 153 -1.54 -17.58 7.22
C HIS A 153 -1.87 -17.87 5.75
N ASN A 154 -1.48 -17.02 4.80
CA ASN A 154 -1.71 -17.29 3.39
C ASN A 154 -0.69 -18.32 2.86
N SER A 155 -1.16 -19.50 2.45
CA SER A 155 -0.29 -20.59 2.00
C SER A 155 0.58 -20.24 0.78
N ASP A 156 0.04 -19.46 -0.16
CA ASP A 156 0.76 -19.13 -1.40
C ASP A 156 1.91 -18.18 -1.14
N ILE A 157 1.69 -17.19 -0.26
CA ILE A 157 2.73 -16.26 0.20
C ILE A 157 3.80 -17.02 0.97
N LYS A 158 3.42 -17.90 1.90
CA LYS A 158 4.38 -18.73 2.65
C LYS A 158 5.21 -19.61 1.71
N ASN A 159 4.56 -20.30 0.77
CA ASN A 159 5.25 -21.11 -0.22
C ASN A 159 6.23 -20.29 -1.07
N THR A 160 5.90 -19.03 -1.37
CA THR A 160 6.77 -18.11 -2.10
C THR A 160 8.01 -17.78 -1.27
N ILE A 161 7.83 -17.47 0.02
CA ILE A 161 8.91 -17.21 0.97
C ILE A 161 9.78 -18.46 1.17
N ASP A 162 9.17 -19.62 1.44
CA ASP A 162 9.87 -20.89 1.67
C ASP A 162 10.76 -21.25 0.47
N ARG A 163 10.24 -21.11 -0.75
CA ARG A 163 11.00 -21.33 -1.98
C ARG A 163 12.18 -20.37 -2.10
N ALA A 164 11.97 -19.08 -1.84
CA ALA A 164 13.03 -18.08 -1.88
C ALA A 164 14.15 -18.35 -0.86
N TRP A 165 13.83 -18.98 0.27
CA TRP A 165 14.78 -19.41 1.30
C TRP A 165 15.29 -20.85 1.14
N GLY A 166 14.91 -21.55 0.07
CA GLY A 166 15.32 -22.93 -0.18
C GLY A 166 14.72 -23.94 0.81
N VAL A 167 13.68 -23.57 1.55
CA VAL A 167 12.94 -24.45 2.45
C VAL A 167 12.03 -25.34 1.60
N SER A 168 12.36 -26.63 1.55
CA SER A 168 11.49 -27.64 0.92
C SER A 168 10.74 -28.41 2.01
N HIS A 169 9.43 -28.23 2.07
CA HIS A 169 8.55 -29.03 2.92
C HIS A 169 8.25 -30.43 2.34
N ARG A 170 8.84 -30.81 1.19
CA ARG A 170 8.68 -32.15 0.64
C ARG A 170 9.54 -33.13 1.45
N LYS A 171 8.88 -34.02 2.19
CA LYS A 171 9.48 -35.30 2.59
C LYS A 171 10.02 -35.96 1.32
N LYS A 172 11.22 -36.52 1.46
CA LYS A 172 12.04 -37.13 0.42
C LYS A 172 11.31 -38.30 -0.23
N ASP A 173 10.39 -38.04 -1.15
CA ASP A 173 9.81 -39.03 -2.03
C ASP A 173 9.74 -38.50 -3.47
N THR A 174 10.31 -39.33 -4.35
CA THR A 174 10.38 -39.26 -5.81
C THR A 174 11.09 -38.08 -6.45
N ALA A 175 12.33 -38.38 -6.85
CA ALA A 175 13.01 -37.78 -7.98
C ALA A 175 12.11 -37.85 -9.23
N THR A 176 11.62 -36.69 -9.68
CA THR A 176 11.37 -36.32 -11.08
C THR A 176 10.69 -34.94 -11.10
N GLY A 177 11.24 -34.02 -11.89
CA GLY A 177 10.68 -32.69 -12.11
C GLY A 177 11.50 -31.57 -11.46
N GLN A 178 12.63 -31.22 -12.05
CA GLN A 178 13.05 -29.82 -12.08
C GLN A 178 11.91 -29.07 -12.76
N THR A 179 11.03 -28.44 -11.97
CA THR A 179 10.09 -27.45 -12.48
C THR A 179 10.87 -26.15 -12.69
N ASP A 180 10.77 -25.62 -13.90
CA ASP A 180 11.48 -24.46 -14.44
C ASP A 180 11.69 -23.34 -13.41
N SER A 181 12.96 -23.09 -13.10
CA SER A 181 13.43 -22.15 -12.09
C SER A 181 13.45 -20.69 -12.59
N SER A 182 12.59 -20.32 -13.54
CA SER A 182 12.66 -19.00 -14.20
C SER A 182 11.74 -17.93 -13.59
N GLU A 183 10.82 -18.28 -12.69
CA GLU A 183 9.83 -17.33 -12.13
C GLU A 183 9.75 -17.33 -10.59
N ALA A 184 10.64 -18.03 -9.90
CA ALA A 184 10.63 -18.03 -8.44
C ALA A 184 11.29 -16.74 -7.91
N ALA A 185 10.52 -15.94 -7.17
CA ALA A 185 11.04 -14.75 -6.51
C ALA A 185 12.29 -15.09 -5.67
N THR A 186 13.37 -14.36 -5.89
CA THR A 186 14.64 -14.64 -5.20
C THR A 186 14.61 -14.11 -3.76
N GLN A 187 15.49 -14.63 -2.89
CA GLN A 187 15.64 -14.10 -1.54
C GLN A 187 15.95 -12.59 -1.57
N ALA A 188 16.80 -12.14 -2.51
CA ALA A 188 17.16 -10.74 -2.65
C ALA A 188 15.96 -9.87 -3.05
N GLU A 189 15.07 -10.38 -3.91
CA GLU A 189 13.84 -9.68 -4.30
C GLU A 189 12.82 -9.60 -3.17
N LEU A 190 12.71 -10.61 -2.31
CA LEU A 190 11.74 -10.62 -1.21
C LEU A 190 12.27 -9.89 0.02
N GLN A 191 13.57 -9.99 0.32
CA GLN A 191 14.15 -9.31 1.47
C GLN A 191 14.02 -7.80 1.31
N HIS A 192 13.70 -7.11 2.41
CA HIS A 192 13.65 -5.66 2.44
C HIS A 192 14.78 -5.15 3.33
N VAL A 193 15.87 -4.71 2.69
CA VAL A 193 17.07 -4.19 3.35
C VAL A 193 17.20 -2.70 3.08
N PRO A 194 17.83 -1.92 3.99
CA PRO A 194 18.19 -0.55 3.70
C PRO A 194 19.05 -0.49 2.44
N ILE A 195 18.86 0.55 1.62
CA ILE A 195 19.75 0.82 0.48
C ILE A 195 21.16 1.17 0.95
N GLY A 196 21.28 1.77 2.13
CA GLY A 196 22.56 2.07 2.75
C GLY A 196 22.42 2.75 4.10
N GLN A 197 23.57 3.13 4.66
CA GLN A 197 23.67 3.77 5.95
C GLN A 197 24.72 4.89 5.93
N ASP A 198 24.36 6.03 6.51
CA ASP A 198 25.24 7.20 6.58
C ASP A 198 26.26 7.14 7.74
N VAL A 199 27.10 8.18 7.85
CA VAL A 199 28.07 8.34 8.94
C VAL A 199 27.43 8.51 10.32
N GLN A 200 26.17 8.95 10.38
CA GLN A 200 25.39 9.09 11.61
C GLN A 200 24.64 7.80 11.98
N ARG A 201 24.87 6.72 11.23
CA ARG A 201 24.23 5.41 11.38
C ARG A 201 22.72 5.42 11.12
N LYS A 202 22.21 6.42 10.40
CA LYS A 202 20.85 6.45 9.86
C LYS A 202 20.77 5.53 8.65
N ARG A 203 19.71 4.72 8.60
CA ARG A 203 19.44 3.77 7.51
C ARG A 203 18.47 4.41 6.53
N TYR A 204 18.79 4.28 5.26
CA TYR A 204 17.96 4.79 4.16
C TYR A 204 17.21 3.64 3.51
N TRP A 205 15.95 3.84 3.17
CA TRP A 205 15.07 2.80 2.65
C TRP A 205 14.34 3.26 1.41
N VAL A 206 14.21 2.34 0.45
CA VAL A 206 13.51 2.52 -0.82
C VAL A 206 12.66 1.28 -1.05
N VAL A 207 11.48 1.45 -1.64
CA VAL A 207 10.55 0.33 -1.89
C VAL A 207 10.43 0.01 -3.37
N ASP A 208 10.38 1.04 -4.20
CA ASP A 208 10.20 0.97 -5.65
C ASP A 208 11.09 2.03 -6.33
N ASP A 209 10.84 2.26 -7.62
CA ASP A 209 11.57 3.25 -8.42
C ASP A 209 10.99 4.67 -8.29
N SER A 210 10.09 4.91 -7.33
CA SER A 210 9.65 6.28 -7.04
C SER A 210 10.75 7.08 -6.32
N PRO A 211 10.69 8.43 -6.32
CA PRO A 211 11.63 9.25 -5.56
C PRO A 211 11.45 9.14 -4.03
N ARG A 212 10.48 8.34 -3.56
CA ARG A 212 10.22 8.16 -2.14
C ARG A 212 11.44 7.59 -1.42
N LEU A 213 11.89 8.31 -0.40
CA LEU A 213 13.03 7.92 0.44
C LEU A 213 12.67 8.04 1.91
N TYR A 214 12.91 6.97 2.66
CA TYR A 214 12.69 6.95 4.11
C TYR A 214 14.01 6.85 4.85
N VAL A 215 14.03 7.38 6.08
CA VAL A 215 15.15 7.28 6.99
C VAL A 215 14.69 6.71 8.32
N SER A 216 15.47 5.78 8.87
CA SER A 216 15.26 5.29 10.22
C SER A 216 16.55 5.24 11.05
N THR A 217 16.39 5.35 12.36
CA THR A 217 17.49 5.19 13.32
C THR A 217 17.58 3.74 13.79
N ASN A 218 18.12 3.46 14.98
CA ASN A 218 18.27 2.09 15.45
C ASN A 218 16.92 1.52 15.90
N PRO A 219 16.36 0.51 15.20
CA PRO A 219 15.04 -0.03 15.52
C PRO A 219 15.00 -0.80 16.85
N TRP A 220 16.15 -1.03 17.50
CA TRP A 220 16.24 -1.66 18.81
C TRP A 220 16.27 -0.66 19.97
N LYS A 221 16.24 0.64 19.67
CA LYS A 221 16.20 1.71 20.69
C LYS A 221 14.77 2.19 20.85
N ILE A 222 14.39 2.50 22.08
CA ILE A 222 13.08 3.12 22.38
C ILE A 222 12.97 4.49 21.70
N THR A 223 14.07 5.17 21.40
CA THR A 223 14.10 6.43 20.64
C THR A 223 14.19 6.19 19.13
N ALA A 224 13.79 5.02 18.64
CA ALA A 224 13.79 4.72 17.20
C ALA A 224 12.83 5.69 16.50
N THR A 225 13.31 6.27 15.42
CA THR A 225 12.57 7.18 14.55
C THR A 225 12.49 6.58 13.16
N PHE A 226 11.41 6.90 12.46
CA PHE A 226 11.19 6.60 11.06
C PHE A 226 10.53 7.82 10.45
N GLN A 227 11.03 8.30 9.31
CA GLN A 227 10.49 9.51 8.67
C GLN A 227 10.72 9.44 7.17
N THR A 228 9.85 10.10 6.42
CA THR A 228 10.13 10.43 5.02
C THR A 228 11.16 11.57 4.95
N VAL A 229 12.08 11.48 4.00
CA VAL A 229 13.02 12.58 3.68
C VAL A 229 12.94 13.07 2.24
N ALA A 230 12.31 12.31 1.34
CA ALA A 230 12.01 12.77 -0.01
C ALA A 230 10.74 12.11 -0.56
N SER A 231 9.95 12.87 -1.29
CA SER A 231 8.77 12.44 -2.07
C SER A 231 8.80 12.96 -3.51
N THR A 232 9.72 13.88 -3.82
CA THR A 232 9.92 14.45 -5.15
C THR A 232 11.34 14.21 -5.63
N ARG A 233 11.57 14.35 -6.93
CA ARG A 233 12.91 14.22 -7.52
C ARG A 233 13.86 15.25 -6.96
N GLU A 234 13.39 16.48 -6.77
CA GLU A 234 14.15 17.61 -6.26
C GLU A 234 14.60 17.36 -4.82
N GLU A 235 13.68 16.94 -3.94
CA GLU A 235 14.01 16.55 -2.56
C GLU A 235 14.99 15.38 -2.53
N TYR A 236 14.82 14.39 -3.42
CA TYR A 236 15.73 13.25 -3.50
C TYR A 236 17.16 13.67 -3.87
N LEU A 237 17.30 14.58 -4.83
CA LEU A 237 18.61 15.15 -5.19
C LEU A 237 19.20 16.02 -4.07
N GLU A 238 18.38 16.80 -3.37
CA GLU A 238 18.82 17.57 -2.21
C GLU A 238 19.37 16.66 -1.11
N VAL A 239 18.74 15.50 -0.87
CA VAL A 239 19.25 14.49 0.06
C VAL A 239 20.62 13.96 -0.38
N ILE A 240 20.81 13.66 -1.67
CA ILE A 240 22.10 13.22 -2.20
C ILE A 240 23.16 14.32 -2.01
N GLU A 241 22.85 15.57 -2.34
CA GLU A 241 23.77 16.69 -2.17
C GLU A 241 24.15 16.91 -0.72
N ASN A 242 23.20 16.78 0.21
CA ASN A 242 23.48 16.88 1.64
C ASN A 242 24.36 15.73 2.13
N LEU A 243 24.11 14.50 1.68
CA LEU A 243 24.98 13.36 1.98
C LEU A 243 26.38 13.55 1.41
N ARG A 244 26.52 14.12 0.21
CA ARG A 244 27.83 14.40 -0.40
C ARG A 244 28.68 15.37 0.42
N LYS A 245 28.08 16.30 1.17
CA LYS A 245 28.81 17.24 2.04
C LYS A 245 29.52 16.52 3.19
N ASP A 246 28.98 15.39 3.63
CA ASP A 246 29.52 14.56 4.70
C ASP A 246 30.48 13.47 4.19
N LEU A 247 30.83 13.50 2.89
CA LEU A 247 31.79 12.56 2.33
C LEU A 247 33.17 12.70 3.00
N PRO A 248 33.87 11.59 3.27
CA PRO A 248 35.20 11.64 3.87
C PRO A 248 36.18 12.38 2.96
N THR A 249 36.60 13.57 3.37
CA THR A 249 37.54 14.44 2.63
C THR A 249 39.00 14.12 2.91
N THR A 250 39.28 13.31 3.94
CA THR A 250 40.64 12.97 4.34
C THR A 250 41.34 12.13 3.27
N GLN A 251 42.42 12.66 2.70
CA GLN A 251 43.32 11.88 1.85
C GLN A 251 44.02 10.84 2.72
N LEU A 252 43.75 9.56 2.44
CA LEU A 252 44.34 8.44 3.16
C LEU A 252 45.86 8.43 2.94
N LYS A 253 46.62 8.21 4.01
CA LYS A 253 48.05 7.95 3.89
C LYS A 253 48.28 6.57 3.24
N LYS A 254 49.46 6.37 2.64
CA LYS A 254 49.82 5.11 1.99
C LYS A 254 49.70 3.93 2.98
N GLY A 255 48.77 3.02 2.72
CA GLY A 255 48.50 1.83 3.54
C GLY A 255 47.31 1.94 4.49
N GLU A 256 46.71 3.12 4.64
CA GLU A 256 45.54 3.35 5.48
C GLU A 256 44.24 2.96 4.75
N LYS A 257 43.36 2.21 5.42
CA LYS A 257 42.06 1.80 4.88
C LYS A 257 40.97 2.70 5.45
N ARG A 258 39.99 3.06 4.63
CA ARG A 258 38.76 3.70 5.10
C ARG A 258 38.06 2.80 6.12
N SER A 259 37.44 3.43 7.11
CA SER A 259 36.59 2.73 8.05
C SER A 259 35.38 2.11 7.34
N LYS A 260 34.81 1.06 7.94
CA LYS A 260 33.59 0.41 7.42
C LYS A 260 32.42 1.40 7.28
N MET A 261 32.35 2.40 8.16
CA MET A 261 31.28 3.41 8.16
C MET A 261 31.42 4.39 6.99
N GLU A 262 32.65 4.83 6.71
CA GLU A 262 32.95 5.66 5.54
C GLU A 262 32.65 4.92 4.24
N LEU A 263 33.02 3.63 4.15
CA LEU A 263 32.68 2.80 2.98
C LEU A 263 31.17 2.62 2.82
N SER A 264 30.44 2.44 3.92
CA SER A 264 28.97 2.35 3.90
C SER A 264 28.33 3.65 3.41
N HIS A 265 28.83 4.81 3.86
CA HIS A 265 28.31 6.10 3.44
C HIS A 265 28.62 6.40 1.97
N ILE A 266 29.83 6.08 1.50
CA ILE A 266 30.19 6.19 0.07
C ILE A 266 29.28 5.28 -0.77
N SER A 267 29.05 4.04 -0.33
CA SER A 267 28.15 3.10 -1.02
C SER A 267 26.71 3.62 -1.05
N LEU A 268 26.22 4.21 0.04
CA LEU A 268 24.89 4.82 0.10
C LEU A 268 24.74 5.91 -0.97
N VAL A 269 25.70 6.83 -1.06
CA VAL A 269 25.66 7.92 -2.06
C VAL A 269 25.65 7.35 -3.48
N SER A 270 26.54 6.39 -3.79
CA SER A 270 26.59 5.72 -5.10
C SER A 270 25.25 5.05 -5.44
N SER A 271 24.70 4.25 -4.52
CA SER A 271 23.44 3.54 -4.75
C SER A 271 22.25 4.47 -4.90
N LEU A 272 22.25 5.64 -4.25
CA LEU A 272 21.20 6.64 -4.46
C LEU A 272 21.32 7.33 -5.83
N GLU A 273 22.54 7.61 -6.28
CA GLU A 273 22.82 8.21 -7.59
C GLU A 273 22.46 7.27 -8.75
N GLU A 274 22.77 5.98 -8.63
CA GLU A 274 22.45 4.95 -9.62
C GLU A 274 20.94 4.82 -9.89
N ARG A 275 20.09 5.25 -8.94
CA ARG A 275 18.63 5.20 -9.06
C ARG A 275 18.02 6.38 -9.84
N ILE A 276 18.77 7.45 -10.10
CA ILE A 276 18.21 8.69 -10.68
C ILE A 276 17.52 8.40 -12.02
N ASP A 277 18.15 7.62 -12.90
CA ASP A 277 17.58 7.28 -14.20
C ASP A 277 16.30 6.45 -14.07
N ALA A 278 16.26 5.49 -13.14
CA ALA A 278 15.07 4.68 -12.87
C ALA A 278 13.91 5.53 -12.33
N ILE A 279 14.22 6.49 -11.46
CA ILE A 279 13.26 7.46 -10.92
C ILE A 279 12.67 8.32 -12.05
N ASP A 280 13.50 8.79 -12.98
CA ASP A 280 13.06 9.63 -14.09
C ASP A 280 12.13 8.86 -15.04
N ILE A 281 12.46 7.60 -15.33
CA ILE A 281 11.62 6.69 -16.10
C ILE A 281 10.28 6.46 -15.39
N GLU A 282 10.31 6.20 -14.08
CA GLU A 282 9.11 5.93 -13.30
C GLU A 282 8.21 7.15 -13.20
N LEU A 283 8.76 8.34 -12.95
CA LEU A 283 7.98 9.59 -12.92
C LEU A 283 7.29 9.85 -14.27
N ALA A 284 7.98 9.63 -15.39
CA ALA A 284 7.38 9.76 -16.71
C ALA A 284 6.23 8.75 -16.94
N ARG A 285 6.40 7.51 -16.46
CA ARG A 285 5.36 6.47 -16.51
C ARG A 285 4.14 6.87 -15.68
N VAL A 286 4.36 7.32 -14.44
CA VAL A 286 3.31 7.75 -13.51
C VAL A 286 2.55 8.95 -14.07
N GLU A 287 3.24 9.95 -14.62
CA GLU A 287 2.60 11.12 -15.22
C GLU A 287 1.70 10.71 -16.40
N LYS A 288 2.19 9.80 -17.26
CA LYS A 288 1.39 9.25 -18.37
C LYS A 288 0.15 8.51 -17.87
N ALA A 289 0.28 7.71 -16.81
CA ALA A 289 -0.83 7.01 -16.19
C ALA A 289 -1.86 8.01 -15.64
N ARG A 290 -1.43 9.01 -14.86
CA ARG A 290 -2.29 10.06 -14.30
C ARG A 290 -3.03 10.85 -15.39
N LYS A 291 -2.34 11.26 -16.46
CA LYS A 291 -2.97 11.92 -17.63
C LYS A 291 -4.05 11.06 -18.26
N LYS A 292 -3.83 9.75 -18.39
CA LYS A 292 -4.82 8.82 -18.95
C LYS A 292 -6.07 8.70 -18.05
N ILE A 293 -5.88 8.65 -16.74
CA ILE A 293 -6.98 8.63 -15.75
C ILE A 293 -7.79 9.92 -15.84
N GLU A 294 -7.11 11.07 -15.87
CA GLU A 294 -7.76 12.39 -15.97
C GLU A 294 -8.57 12.52 -17.27
N GLN A 295 -7.99 12.14 -18.42
CA GLN A 295 -8.69 12.14 -19.70
C GLN A 295 -9.94 11.26 -19.69
N ARG A 296 -9.87 10.07 -19.07
CA ARG A 296 -11.02 9.17 -18.93
C ARG A 296 -12.11 9.79 -18.04
N ARG A 297 -11.73 10.35 -16.89
CA ARG A 297 -12.67 11.04 -15.98
C ARG A 297 -13.35 12.22 -16.68
N ALA A 298 -12.59 13.01 -17.43
CA ALA A 298 -13.14 14.12 -18.21
C ALA A 298 -14.11 13.66 -19.32
N ALA A 299 -13.81 12.55 -20.00
CA ALA A 299 -14.71 11.97 -21.00
C ALA A 299 -16.03 11.48 -20.40
N ILE A 300 -15.98 10.79 -19.25
CA ILE A 300 -17.17 10.34 -18.52
C ILE A 300 -18.00 11.55 -18.06
N ALA A 301 -17.36 12.58 -17.49
CA ALA A 301 -18.05 13.80 -17.07
C ALA A 301 -18.73 14.51 -18.25
N ARG A 302 -18.07 14.59 -19.42
CA ARG A 302 -18.67 15.15 -20.64
C ARG A 302 -19.85 14.32 -21.14
N ALA A 303 -19.73 12.99 -21.14
CA ALA A 303 -20.83 12.09 -21.54
C ALA A 303 -22.06 12.27 -20.64
N ALA A 304 -21.86 12.33 -19.32
CA ALA A 304 -22.93 12.59 -18.36
C ALA A 304 -23.61 13.95 -18.59
N GLN A 305 -22.85 15.01 -18.91
CA GLN A 305 -23.43 16.32 -19.26
C GLN A 305 -24.25 16.29 -20.54
N VAL A 306 -23.84 15.50 -21.54
CA VAL A 306 -24.59 15.34 -22.80
C VAL A 306 -25.90 14.59 -22.55
N GLU A 307 -25.90 13.51 -21.75
CA GLU A 307 -27.11 12.78 -21.36
C GLU A 307 -28.12 13.65 -20.58
N VAL A 308 -27.62 14.51 -19.68
CA VAL A 308 -28.48 15.49 -18.97
C VAL A 308 -29.05 16.54 -19.94
N ARG A 309 -28.33 16.91 -21.00
CA ARG A 309 -28.82 17.85 -22.03
C ARG A 309 -29.85 17.21 -22.96
N THR A 310 -29.67 15.95 -23.37
CA THR A 310 -30.62 15.25 -24.26
C THR A 310 -31.92 14.88 -23.54
N THR A 311 -31.88 14.57 -22.24
CA THR A 311 -33.08 14.35 -21.43
C THR A 311 -33.90 15.62 -21.21
N ARG A 312 -33.29 16.82 -21.21
CA ARG A 312 -34.02 18.11 -21.14
C ARG A 312 -34.62 18.58 -22.47
N THR A 313 -34.15 18.10 -23.61
CA THR A 313 -34.65 18.54 -24.95
C THR A 313 -35.66 17.60 -25.59
N ARG A 314 -36.06 16.50 -24.94
CA ARG A 314 -37.03 15.55 -25.48
C ARG A 314 -38.49 15.89 -25.13
N ARG A 315 -38.94 17.10 -25.46
CA ARG A 315 -40.37 17.37 -25.76
C ARG A 315 -40.48 17.47 -27.28
N GLN A 316 -40.68 16.33 -27.95
CA GLN A 316 -41.10 16.34 -29.35
C GLN A 316 -42.47 17.02 -29.43
N ALA A 317 -42.54 18.16 -30.13
CA ALA A 317 -43.80 18.76 -30.54
C ALA A 317 -44.47 17.81 -31.55
N ARG A 318 -45.37 16.95 -31.08
CA ARG A 318 -46.25 16.19 -31.96
C ARG A 318 -47.25 17.20 -32.55
N LYS A 319 -47.16 17.47 -33.85
CA LYS A 319 -48.16 18.29 -34.55
C LYS A 319 -49.55 17.68 -34.33
N PRO A 320 -50.56 18.45 -33.91
CA PRO A 320 -51.94 17.97 -33.85
C PRO A 320 -52.40 17.65 -35.28
N ASP A 321 -52.89 16.44 -35.48
CA ASP A 321 -53.47 15.99 -36.74
C ASP A 321 -54.94 16.39 -36.74
N TYR A 322 -55.31 17.38 -37.56
CA TYR A 322 -56.70 17.83 -37.68
C TYR A 322 -57.39 17.00 -38.77
N VAL A 323 -58.21 16.03 -38.33
CA VAL A 323 -59.13 15.31 -39.22
C VAL A 323 -60.36 16.20 -39.43
N TYR A 324 -60.56 16.67 -40.66
CA TYR A 324 -61.85 17.23 -41.07
C TYR A 324 -62.83 16.07 -41.31
N ASN A 325 -63.84 15.97 -40.46
CA ASN A 325 -65.04 15.18 -40.72
C ASN A 325 -65.73 15.74 -41.97
N ASN A 326 -65.67 15.02 -43.09
CA ASN A 326 -66.65 15.18 -44.15
C ASN A 326 -67.92 14.45 -43.71
N ALA A 327 -68.86 15.21 -43.15
CA ALA A 327 -70.26 14.85 -43.06
C ALA A 327 -71.04 15.82 -43.96
N ASP A 328 -71.49 15.26 -45.08
CA ASP A 328 -72.70 15.53 -45.86
C ASP A 328 -73.15 16.97 -46.13
N PHE A 329 -73.20 17.31 -47.42
CA PHE A 329 -74.36 17.96 -48.03
C PHE A 329 -74.59 17.38 -49.43
N ASP A 330 -75.61 16.52 -49.52
CA ASP A 330 -76.34 16.18 -50.74
C ASP A 330 -76.93 17.48 -51.36
N ASP A 331 -76.96 17.58 -52.69
CA ASP A 331 -78.21 17.87 -53.39
C ASP A 331 -78.11 17.66 -54.91
N GLU A 332 -79.17 17.01 -55.38
CA GLU A 332 -79.59 16.58 -56.70
C GLU A 332 -79.78 17.74 -57.71
N ALA A 333 -79.34 17.58 -58.97
CA ALA A 333 -80.00 18.23 -60.13
C ALA A 333 -79.61 17.58 -61.46
N SER A 334 -80.65 17.32 -62.24
CA SER A 334 -80.77 16.58 -63.49
C SER A 334 -80.14 17.27 -64.73
N LEU A 335 -79.66 16.46 -65.69
CA LEU A 335 -80.16 16.38 -67.08
C LEU A 335 -79.45 15.26 -67.86
#